data_AF-A0A3B0RZW7-F1
#
_entry.id   AF-A0A3B0RZW7-F1
#
_cell.length_a   1.000
_cell.length_b   1.000
_cell.length_c   1.000
_cell.angle_alpha   90.00
_cell.angle_beta   90.00
_cell.angle_gamma   90.00
#
_symmetry.space_group_name_H-M   'P 1'
#
loop_
_entity.id
_entity.type
_entity.pdbx_description
1 polymer ?
#
loop_
_entity_poly.entity_id
_entity_poly.type
_entity_poly.pdbx_seq_one_letter_code
_entity_poly.pdbx_strand_id
1 'polypeptide(L)'
;MAGLILKLRPYEELMINGVVVENGDRKARLRVKTDGAHILRLRDAMKPEEATTPLKRAYYIAQMAVAGQLANAEAVDHVRHALENYDGPGAEQARRAVDSRLAENEFYKVMRYLGEIIAAEPASPPAFAKNPTASELPLPQTVGGSAL
;
A
#
# COMPACT_ATOMS: atom_id res chain seq x y z
N MET A 1 2.29 -13.64 23.73
CA MET A 1 1.80 -12.99 22.50
C MET A 1 2.97 -12.86 21.53
N ALA A 2 2.87 -13.47 20.35
CA ALA A 2 3.94 -13.47 19.34
C ALA A 2 3.87 -12.17 18.55
N GLY A 3 4.63 -11.16 18.98
CA GLY A 3 4.72 -9.87 18.27
C GLY A 3 5.32 -10.02 16.87
N LEU A 4 4.94 -9.15 15.94
CA LEU A 4 5.48 -9.10 14.58
C LEU A 4 7.00 -8.88 14.63
N ILE A 5 7.77 -9.73 13.94
CA ILE A 5 9.23 -9.60 13.85
C ILE A 5 9.61 -9.12 12.45
N LEU A 6 10.18 -7.93 12.39
CA LEU A 6 10.72 -7.33 11.17
C LEU A 6 12.22 -7.62 11.10
N LYS A 7 12.64 -8.21 9.98
CA LYS A 7 14.05 -8.36 9.62
C LYS A 7 14.42 -7.23 8.66
N LEU A 8 15.44 -6.47 9.02
CA LEU A 8 15.94 -5.32 8.27
C LEU A 8 17.34 -5.60 7.73
N ARG A 9 17.53 -5.28 6.46
CA ARG A 9 18.84 -5.25 5.80
C ARG A 9 19.56 -3.95 6.17
N PRO A 10 20.90 -3.89 5.99
CA PRO A 10 21.62 -2.63 6.13
C PRO A 10 20.98 -1.53 5.28
N TYR A 11 20.81 -0.34 5.84
CA TYR A 11 20.23 0.83 5.18
C TYR A 11 18.79 0.62 4.67
N GLU A 12 18.07 -0.38 5.18
CA GLU A 12 16.67 -0.58 4.83
C GLU A 12 15.80 0.43 5.60
N GLU A 13 14.97 1.16 4.86
CA GLU A 13 14.04 2.15 5.41
C GLU A 13 12.62 1.60 5.55
N LEU A 14 11.97 1.99 6.64
CA LEU A 14 10.57 1.68 6.91
C LEU A 14 9.89 2.86 7.60
N MET A 15 8.60 3.00 7.36
CA MET A 15 7.73 3.96 8.02
C MET A 15 6.94 3.26 9.14
N ILE A 16 6.92 3.83 10.33
CA ILE A 16 6.08 3.42 11.47
C ILE A 16 5.22 4.61 11.89
N ASN A 17 3.90 4.52 11.75
CA ASN A 17 2.95 5.58 12.14
C ASN A 17 3.38 6.98 11.64
N GLY A 18 3.86 7.06 10.39
CA GLY A 18 4.32 8.31 9.77
C GLY A 18 5.80 8.68 10.03
N VAL A 19 6.50 7.99 10.94
CA VAL A 19 7.93 8.21 11.20
C VAL A 19 8.77 7.29 10.33
N VAL A 20 9.72 7.85 9.58
CA VAL A 20 10.69 7.06 8.80
C VAL A 20 11.86 6.65 9.70
N VAL A 21 12.21 5.37 9.65
CA VAL A 21 13.30 4.75 10.39
C VAL A 21 14.20 4.04 9.39
N GLU A 22 15.47 4.40 9.38
CA GLU A 22 16.52 3.71 8.63
C GLU A 22 17.26 2.73 9.56
N ASN A 23 17.51 1.52 9.07
CA ASN A 23 18.41 0.59 9.75
C ASN A 23 19.89 0.93 9.45
N GLY A 24 20.76 0.80 10.45
CA GLY A 24 22.20 1.05 10.29
C GLY A 24 22.94 0.07 9.37
N ASP A 25 24.26 0.05 9.46
CA ASP A 25 25.17 -0.71 8.59
C ASP A 25 25.08 -2.25 8.72
N ARG A 26 24.36 -2.76 9.73
CA ARG A 26 24.23 -4.20 10.02
C ARG A 26 22.78 -4.65 9.98
N LYS A 27 22.56 -5.96 9.72
CA LYS A 27 21.23 -6.56 9.78
C LYS A 27 20.66 -6.47 11.20
N ALA A 28 19.41 -6.02 11.32
CA ALA A 28 18.72 -5.91 12.60
C ALA A 28 17.40 -6.69 12.60
N ARG A 29 16.92 -7.02 13.80
CA ARG A 29 15.58 -7.57 14.02
C ARG A 29 14.83 -6.64 14.95
N LEU A 30 13.73 -6.07 14.49
CA LEU A 30 12.79 -5.33 15.33
C LEU A 30 11.62 -6.22 15.68
N ARG A 31 11.16 -6.15 16.93
CA ARG A 31 9.95 -6.82 17.39
C ARG A 31 8.93 -5.77 17.79
N VAL A 32 7.80 -5.78 17.10
CA VAL A 32 6.65 -4.96 17.46
C VAL A 32 5.93 -5.67 18.60
N LYS A 33 5.83 -5.00 19.75
CA LYS A 33 5.21 -5.56 20.97
C LYS A 33 3.75 -5.15 21.15
N THR A 34 3.30 -4.18 20.38
CA THR A 34 1.96 -3.59 20.43
C THR A 34 1.20 -3.94 19.16
N ASP A 35 -0.09 -4.20 19.28
CA ASP A 35 -0.96 -4.35 18.13
C ASP A 35 -1.29 -2.97 17.52
N GLY A 36 -1.82 -2.96 16.30
CA GLY A 36 -2.29 -1.73 15.65
C GLY A 36 -1.19 -0.78 15.13
N ALA A 37 0.08 -1.18 15.13
CA ALA A 37 1.13 -0.38 14.51
C ALA A 37 0.99 -0.38 12.97
N HIS A 38 0.99 0.81 12.36
CA HIS A 38 1.03 0.98 10.91
C HIS A 38 2.48 0.93 10.46
N ILE A 39 2.86 -0.11 9.71
CA ILE A 39 4.23 -0.36 9.30
C ILE A 39 4.28 -0.60 7.79
N LEU A 40 5.01 0.27 7.10
CA LEU A 40 5.23 0.19 5.65
C LEU A 40 6.74 0.16 5.39
N ARG A 41 7.22 -0.77 4.55
CA ARG A 41 8.62 -0.70 4.08
C ARG A 41 8.67 0.26 2.90
N LEU A 42 9.63 1.20 2.90
CA LEU A 42 9.70 2.19 1.82
C LEU A 42 10.04 1.55 0.47
N ARG A 43 10.75 0.42 0.46
CA ARG A 43 11.00 -0.36 -0.77
C ARG A 43 9.72 -0.93 -1.41
N ASP A 44 8.68 -1.16 -0.61
CA ASP A 44 7.39 -1.69 -1.05
C ASP A 44 6.43 -0.50 -1.34
N ALA A 45 6.84 0.75 -1.08
CA ALA A 45 6.02 1.93 -1.29
C ALA A 45 6.06 2.38 -2.75
N MET A 46 4.87 2.60 -3.31
CA MET A 46 4.60 3.21 -4.59
C MET A 46 4.37 4.72 -4.41
N LYS A 47 4.92 5.52 -5.33
CA LYS A 47 4.69 6.96 -5.36
C LYS A 47 3.34 7.29 -6.02
N PRO A 48 2.69 8.40 -5.66
CA PRO A 48 1.39 8.78 -6.24
C PRO A 48 1.42 8.84 -7.77
N GLU A 49 2.51 9.31 -8.36
CA GLU A 49 2.66 9.49 -9.80
C GLU A 49 2.78 8.16 -10.56
N GLU A 50 3.12 7.07 -9.85
CA GLU A 50 3.21 5.73 -10.42
C GLU A 50 1.84 5.03 -10.48
N ALA A 51 0.82 5.55 -9.77
CA ALA A 51 -0.53 4.99 -9.68
C ALA A 51 -1.38 5.25 -10.94
N THR A 52 -0.85 4.85 -12.10
CA THR A 52 -1.42 5.17 -13.42
C THR A 52 -2.41 4.14 -13.96
N THR A 53 -2.42 2.92 -13.41
CA THR A 53 -3.36 1.85 -13.81
C THR A 53 -4.33 1.53 -12.67
N PRO A 54 -5.52 0.96 -12.95
CA PRO A 54 -6.48 0.53 -11.93
C PRO A 54 -5.86 -0.32 -10.80
N LEU A 55 -5.01 -1.28 -11.17
CA LEU A 55 -4.29 -2.13 -10.20
C LEU A 55 -3.32 -1.32 -9.34
N LYS A 56 -2.54 -0.42 -9.94
CA LYS A 56 -1.59 0.44 -9.22
C LYS A 56 -2.29 1.45 -8.31
N ARG A 57 -3.46 1.97 -8.71
CA ARG A 57 -4.30 2.80 -7.83
C ARG A 57 -4.80 2.03 -6.63
N ALA A 58 -5.36 0.84 -6.84
CA ALA A 58 -5.78 -0.04 -5.76
C ALA A 58 -4.61 -0.37 -4.80
N TYR A 59 -3.42 -0.62 -5.35
CA TYR A 59 -2.20 -0.83 -4.56
C TYR A 59 -1.86 0.39 -3.71
N TYR A 60 -1.84 1.59 -4.31
CA TYR A 60 -1.53 2.84 -3.64
C TYR A 60 -2.53 3.18 -2.52
N ILE A 61 -3.82 2.94 -2.75
CA ILE A 61 -4.87 3.12 -1.72
C ILE A 61 -4.65 2.16 -0.56
N ALA A 62 -4.38 0.88 -0.84
CA ALA A 62 -4.07 -0.11 0.20
C ALA A 62 -2.81 0.27 0.98
N GLN A 63 -1.80 0.82 0.31
CA GLN A 63 -0.59 1.35 0.94
C GLN A 63 -0.89 2.47 1.93
N MET A 64 -1.78 3.41 1.59
CA MET A 64 -2.14 4.48 2.53
C MET A 64 -2.83 3.94 3.79
N ALA A 65 -3.68 2.92 3.66
CA ALA A 65 -4.26 2.24 4.81
C ALA A 65 -3.17 1.54 5.66
N VAL A 66 -2.22 0.86 5.03
CA VAL A 66 -1.07 0.24 5.72
C VAL A 66 -0.23 1.27 6.46
N ALA A 67 -0.03 2.46 5.87
CA ALA A 67 0.71 3.57 6.46
C ALA A 67 -0.08 4.34 7.54
N GLY A 68 -1.38 4.05 7.72
CA GLY A 68 -2.26 4.78 8.64
C GLY A 68 -2.65 6.17 8.14
N GLN A 69 -2.49 6.43 6.85
CA GLN A 69 -2.79 7.70 6.19
C GLN A 69 -4.21 7.78 5.63
N LEU A 70 -4.92 6.65 5.59
CA LEU A 70 -6.30 6.53 5.15
C LEU A 70 -7.06 5.60 6.09
N ALA A 71 -8.30 5.96 6.46
CA ALA A 71 -9.12 5.12 7.31
C ALA A 71 -9.48 3.82 6.58
N ASN A 72 -9.47 2.69 7.29
CA ASN A 72 -9.72 1.38 6.69
C ASN A 72 -11.03 1.30 5.92
N ALA A 73 -12.14 1.81 6.48
CA ALA A 73 -13.45 1.77 5.82
C ALA A 73 -13.43 2.54 4.49
N GLU A 74 -12.81 3.72 4.48
CA GLU A 74 -12.67 4.54 3.28
C GLU A 74 -11.75 3.86 2.26
N ALA A 75 -10.66 3.24 2.70
CA ALA A 75 -9.75 2.49 1.86
C ALA A 75 -10.43 1.30 1.17
N VAL A 76 -11.34 0.59 1.86
CA VAL A 76 -12.11 -0.52 1.26
C VAL A 76 -12.90 -0.04 0.05
N ASP A 77 -13.66 1.05 0.20
CA ASP A 77 -14.51 1.58 -0.86
C ASP A 77 -13.67 2.06 -2.06
N HIS A 78 -12.60 2.81 -1.79
CA HIS A 78 -11.69 3.29 -2.85
C HIS A 78 -10.97 2.15 -3.58
N VAL A 79 -10.51 1.10 -2.87
CA VAL A 79 -9.88 -0.07 -3.50
C VAL A 79 -10.86 -0.80 -4.42
N ARG A 80 -12.10 -1.02 -3.97
CA ARG A 80 -13.14 -1.66 -4.78
C ARG A 80 -13.42 -0.86 -6.05
N HIS A 81 -13.66 0.43 -5.91
CA HIS A 81 -13.92 1.32 -7.04
C HIS A 81 -12.74 1.35 -8.03
N ALA A 82 -11.49 1.33 -7.54
CA ALA A 82 -10.33 1.21 -8.42
C ALA A 82 -10.33 -0.11 -9.21
N LEU A 83 -10.70 -1.23 -8.60
CA LEU A 83 -10.73 -2.55 -9.25
C LEU A 83 -11.95 -2.78 -10.16
N GLU A 84 -13.04 -2.05 -9.98
CA GLU A 84 -14.16 -2.04 -10.93
C GLU A 84 -13.73 -1.57 -12.32
N ASN A 85 -12.75 -0.66 -12.37
CA ASN A 85 -12.17 -0.12 -13.60
C ASN A 85 -11.09 -1.01 -14.21
N TYR A 86 -10.75 -2.14 -13.58
CA TYR A 86 -9.82 -3.13 -14.13
C TYR A 86 -10.56 -4.16 -15.00
N ASP A 87 -10.22 -4.21 -16.28
CA ASP A 87 -10.80 -5.10 -17.30
C ASP A 87 -9.78 -6.12 -17.87
N GLY A 88 -8.59 -6.19 -17.28
CA GLY A 88 -7.53 -7.09 -17.71
C GLY A 88 -7.76 -8.57 -17.38
N PRO A 89 -6.85 -9.46 -17.81
CA PRO A 89 -6.95 -10.90 -17.57
C PRO A 89 -7.07 -11.22 -16.08
N GLY A 90 -8.10 -11.98 -15.71
CA GLY A 90 -8.33 -12.37 -14.32
C GLY A 90 -8.93 -11.27 -13.43
N ALA A 91 -9.53 -10.22 -13.99
CA ALA A 91 -10.19 -9.15 -13.23
C ALA A 91 -11.15 -9.66 -12.15
N GLU A 92 -12.04 -10.59 -12.49
CA GLU A 92 -12.97 -11.21 -11.53
C GLU A 92 -12.25 -11.98 -10.40
N GLN A 93 -11.16 -12.68 -10.74
CA GLN A 93 -10.34 -13.37 -9.75
C GLN A 93 -9.65 -12.37 -8.83
N ALA A 94 -9.12 -11.27 -9.38
CA ALA A 94 -8.47 -10.22 -8.62
C ALA A 94 -9.44 -9.55 -7.63
N ARG A 95 -10.65 -9.18 -8.10
CA ARG A 95 -11.71 -8.60 -7.25
C ARG A 95 -12.07 -9.52 -6.09
N ARG A 96 -12.36 -10.80 -6.36
CA ARG A 96 -12.68 -11.79 -5.31
C ARG A 96 -11.55 -11.98 -4.31
N ALA A 97 -10.31 -12.10 -4.80
CA ALA A 97 -9.13 -12.26 -3.96
C ALA A 97 -8.90 -11.03 -3.08
N VAL A 98 -9.09 -9.82 -3.61
CA VAL A 98 -8.96 -8.59 -2.84
C VAL A 98 -10.11 -8.43 -1.84
N ASP A 99 -11.36 -8.67 -2.22
CA ASP A 99 -12.53 -8.50 -1.35
C ASP A 99 -12.45 -9.34 -0.07
N SER A 100 -12.04 -10.60 -0.18
CA SER A 100 -11.84 -11.48 0.98
C SER A 100 -10.80 -10.93 1.97
N ARG A 101 -9.79 -10.19 1.51
CA ARG A 101 -8.76 -9.57 2.36
C ARG A 101 -9.21 -8.23 2.92
N LEU A 102 -9.99 -7.47 2.15
CA LEU A 102 -10.58 -6.20 2.58
C LEU A 102 -11.57 -6.40 3.73
N ALA A 103 -12.36 -7.48 3.70
CA ALA A 103 -13.29 -7.82 4.78
C ALA A 103 -12.61 -7.97 6.15
N GLU A 104 -11.35 -8.43 6.17
CA GLU A 104 -10.53 -8.63 7.36
C GLU A 104 -9.54 -7.46 7.61
N ASN A 105 -9.64 -6.36 6.85
CA ASN A 105 -8.71 -5.21 6.90
C ASN A 105 -7.24 -5.59 6.66
N GLU A 106 -6.97 -6.64 5.88
CA GLU A 106 -5.62 -7.16 5.63
C GLU A 106 -4.93 -6.43 4.47
N PHE A 107 -4.83 -5.10 4.54
CA PHE A 107 -4.33 -4.24 3.45
C PHE A 107 -2.91 -4.59 2.99
N TYR A 108 -2.03 -5.04 3.88
CA TYR A 108 -0.69 -5.51 3.47
C TYR A 108 -0.76 -6.75 2.56
N LYS A 109 -1.71 -7.67 2.82
CA LYS A 109 -1.92 -8.82 1.94
C LYS A 109 -2.56 -8.42 0.62
N VAL A 110 -3.38 -7.36 0.61
CA VAL A 110 -3.88 -6.75 -0.63
C VAL A 110 -2.73 -6.20 -1.45
N MET A 111 -1.84 -5.37 -0.87
CA MET A 111 -0.65 -4.85 -1.54
C MET A 111 0.19 -5.98 -2.14
N ARG A 112 0.51 -7.02 -1.36
CA ARG A 112 1.32 -8.14 -1.83
C ARG A 112 0.69 -8.83 -3.04
N TYR A 113 -0.60 -9.13 -2.97
CA TYR A 113 -1.32 -9.79 -4.06
C TYR A 113 -1.37 -8.92 -5.32
N LEU A 114 -1.70 -7.63 -5.18
CA LEU A 114 -1.73 -6.69 -6.30
C LEU A 114 -0.34 -6.49 -6.90
N GLY A 115 0.71 -6.42 -6.09
CA GLY A 115 2.09 -6.30 -6.56
C GLY A 115 2.53 -7.47 -7.44
N GLU A 116 2.09 -8.69 -7.12
CA GLU A 116 2.34 -9.88 -7.95
C GLU A 116 1.65 -9.77 -9.32
N ILE A 117 0.41 -9.26 -9.37
CA ILE A 117 -0.32 -9.05 -10.63
C ILE A 117 0.29 -7.91 -11.45
N ILE A 118 0.62 -6.78 -10.79
CA ILE A 118 1.24 -5.61 -11.44
C ILE A 118 2.58 -5.99 -12.08
N ALA A 119 3.38 -6.85 -11.45
CA ALA A 119 4.64 -7.31 -12.01
C ALA A 119 4.47 -8.15 -13.29
N ALA A 120 3.31 -8.78 -13.48
CA ALA A 120 2.96 -9.55 -14.68
C ALA A 120 2.25 -8.71 -15.74
N GLU A 121 1.81 -7.49 -15.42
CA GLU A 121 1.16 -6.59 -16.36
C GLU A 121 2.20 -6.11 -17.41
N PRO A 122 1.89 -6.18 -18.72
CA PRO A 122 2.76 -5.55 -19.71
C PRO A 122 2.85 -4.05 -19.39
N ALA A 123 4.01 -3.43 -19.66
CA ALA A 123 4.15 -1.98 -19.51
C ALA A 123 3.08 -1.27 -20.35
N SER A 124 2.01 -0.83 -19.70
CA SER A 124 0.93 -0.14 -20.39
C SER A 124 1.46 1.20 -20.87
N PRO A 125 1.29 1.58 -22.16
CA PRO A 125 1.53 2.96 -22.56
C PRO A 125 0.64 3.87 -21.72
N PRO A 126 1.00 5.16 -21.54
CA PRO A 126 0.17 6.13 -20.82
C PRO A 126 -1.12 6.41 -21.60
N ALA A 127 -2.03 5.45 -21.65
CA ALA A 127 -3.31 5.47 -22.34
C ALA A 127 -4.44 5.36 -21.31
N PHE A 128 -4.33 6.12 -20.22
CA PHE A 128 -5.46 6.58 -19.42
C PHE A 128 -5.52 8.11 -19.51
N ALA A 129 -5.62 8.61 -20.74
CA ALA A 129 -6.01 9.99 -21.05
C ALA A 129 -7.53 10.20 -20.89
N LYS A 130 -8.07 9.70 -19.77
CA LYS A 130 -9.16 10.36 -19.06
C LYS A 130 -8.61 10.49 -17.66
N ASN A 131 -7.94 11.61 -17.45
CA ASN A 131 -7.40 12.06 -16.19
C ASN A 131 -8.58 12.20 -15.21
N PRO A 132 -8.84 11.30 -14.25
CA PRO A 132 -9.24 11.85 -12.97
C PRO A 132 -7.97 12.49 -12.45
N THR A 133 -7.97 13.81 -12.41
CA THR A 133 -6.92 14.63 -11.83
C THR A 133 -6.39 13.95 -10.55
N ALA A 134 -5.11 14.13 -10.21
CA ALA A 134 -4.52 13.77 -8.91
C ALA A 134 -5.36 14.20 -7.66
N SER A 135 -6.46 14.94 -7.89
CA SER A 135 -7.54 15.29 -6.98
C SER A 135 -8.42 14.12 -6.47
N GLU A 136 -8.47 12.95 -7.12
CA GLU A 136 -9.31 11.80 -6.65
C GLU A 136 -8.55 10.72 -5.87
N LEU A 137 -7.22 10.67 -5.96
CA LEU A 137 -6.44 9.81 -5.06
C LEU A 137 -6.41 10.47 -3.69
N PRO A 138 -6.70 9.73 -2.59
CA PRO A 138 -6.47 10.25 -1.27
C PRO A 138 -5.01 10.72 -1.17
N LEU A 139 -4.80 11.96 -0.75
CA LEU A 139 -3.46 12.48 -0.53
C LEU A 139 -2.96 12.00 0.83
N PRO A 140 -1.66 11.68 0.97
CA PRO A 140 -1.10 11.32 2.26
C PRO A 140 -1.34 12.47 3.24
N GLN A 141 -2.08 12.21 4.31
CA GLN A 141 -2.22 13.14 5.43
C GLN A 141 -0.80 13.36 5.99
N THR A 142 -0.30 14.58 5.90
CA THR A 142 0.98 14.95 6.53
C THR A 142 0.77 14.85 8.03
N VAL A 143 1.33 13.83 8.66
CA VAL A 143 1.40 13.78 10.12
C VAL A 143 2.34 14.91 10.52
N GLY A 144 1.78 16.03 10.98
CA GLY A 144 2.52 17.19 11.42
C GLY A 144 3.57 16.78 12.43
N GLY A 145 4.82 16.74 11.99
CA GLY A 145 5.96 16.56 12.86
C GLY A 145 6.09 17.77 13.76
N SER A 146 5.47 17.72 14.93
CA SER A 146 5.94 18.51 16.06
C SER A 146 7.23 17.87 16.51
N ALA A 147 8.35 18.44 16.05
CA ALA A 147 9.67 18.14 16.55
C ALA A 147 9.66 18.27 18.09
N LEU A 148 10.19 17.25 18.76
CA LEU A 148 10.68 17.32 20.14
C LEU A 148 12.21 17.30 20.08
#